data_AF-M0LYC5-F1
#
_entry.id   AF-M0LYC5-F1
#
_cell.length_a   1.000
_cell.length_b   1.000
_cell.length_c   1.000
_cell.angle_alpha   90.00
_cell.angle_beta   90.00
_cell.angle_gamma   90.00
#
_symmetry.space_group_name_H-M   'P 1'
#
loop_
_entity.id
_entity.type
_entity.pdbx_description
1 polymer ?
#
loop_
_entity_poly.entity_id
_entity_poly.type
_entity_poly.pdbx_seq_one_letter_code
_entity_poly.pdbx_strand_id
1 'polypeptide(L)' 'MAVQQIGLSDEMETCVDTCIEAAEVCEACAEECEQHDHDHCLACAEVLPRCAETCRNMA' A
#
# COMPACT_ATOMS: atom_id res chain seq x y z
N MET A 1 27.18 -4.73 21.31
CA MET A 1 26.07 -5.56 20.81
C MET A 1 26.16 -5.55 19.29
N ALA A 2 26.66 -6.64 18.71
CA ALA A 2 27.09 -6.72 17.32
C ALA A 2 25.95 -7.10 16.36
N VAL A 3 24.84 -6.34 16.40
CA VAL A 3 23.66 -6.61 15.54
C VAL A 3 23.12 -5.37 14.81
N GLN A 4 23.75 -4.20 14.95
CA GLN A 4 23.26 -2.93 14.36
C GLN A 4 23.87 -2.60 12.98
N GLN A 5 24.38 -3.58 12.24
CA GLN A 5 25.05 -3.34 10.94
C GLN A 5 24.30 -3.90 9.73
N ILE A 6 22.97 -3.86 9.78
CA ILE A 6 22.09 -3.81 8.60
C ILE A 6 20.91 -2.88 8.93
N GLY A 7 21.20 -1.66 9.40
CA GLY A 7 20.15 -0.67 9.64
C GLY A 7 19.70 -0.10 8.30
N LEU A 8 18.43 -0.28 7.95
CA LEU A 8 17.80 0.62 6.98
C LEU A 8 18.08 2.06 7.43
N SER A 9 18.43 2.96 6.52
CA SER A 9 18.52 4.37 6.90
C SER A 9 17.14 4.84 7.35
N ASP A 10 17.08 5.88 8.20
CA ASP A 10 15.80 6.43 8.68
C ASP A 10 14.85 6.76 7.50
N GLU A 11 15.41 7.15 6.35
CA GLU A 11 14.64 7.37 5.12
C GLU A 11 14.09 6.08 4.49
N MET A 12 14.83 4.98 4.56
CA MET A 12 14.36 3.69 4.06
C MET A 12 13.27 3.10 4.98
N GLU A 13 13.38 3.26 6.30
CA GLU A 13 12.33 2.84 7.25
C GLU A 13 11.02 3.58 6.97
N THR A 14 11.10 4.91 6.83
CA THR A 14 9.94 5.74 6.47
C THR A 14 9.31 5.32 5.14
N CYS A 15 10.13 4.96 4.15
CA CYS A 15 9.65 4.49 2.84
C CYS A 15 8.84 3.19 2.96
N VAL A 16 9.32 2.24 3.77
CA VAL A 16 8.64 0.95 4.01
C VAL A 16 7.32 1.18 4.73
N ASP A 17 7.31 1.96 5.80
CA ASP A 17 6.10 2.25 6.58
C ASP A 17 5.03 2.95 5.71
N THR A 18 5.45 3.93 4.90
CA THR A 18 4.54 4.61 3.97
C THR A 18 3.94 3.64 2.94
N CYS A 19 4.71 2.65 2.48
CA CYS A 19 4.18 1.63 1.57
C CYS A 19 3.17 0.71 2.27
N ILE A 20 3.40 0.34 3.53
CA ILE A 20 2.44 -0.45 4.32
C ILE A 20 1.12 0.30 4.46
N GLU A 21 1.16 1.56 4.90
CA GLU A 21 -0.03 2.41 5.04
C GLU A 21 -0.77 2.61 3.71
N ALA A 22 -0.03 2.84 2.62
CA ALA A 22 -0.61 3.00 1.29
C ALA A 22 -1.33 1.73 0.82
N ALA A 23 -0.80 0.54 1.12
CA ALA A 23 -1.45 -0.72 0.78
C ALA A 23 -2.79 -0.89 1.53
N GLU A 24 -2.82 -0.60 2.83
CA GLU A 24 -4.04 -0.66 3.65
C GLU A 24 -5.11 0.31 3.15
N VAL A 25 -4.71 1.54 2.82
CA VAL A 25 -5.64 2.55 2.26
C VAL A 25 -6.17 2.11 0.89
N CYS A 26 -5.34 1.49 0.05
CA CYS A 26 -5.79 0.99 -1.24
C CYS A 26 -6.83 -0.12 -1.11
N GLU A 27 -6.65 -1.05 -0.18
CA GLU A 27 -7.61 -2.12 0.10
C GLU A 27 -8.93 -1.57 0.62
N ALA A 28 -8.89 -0.70 1.64
CA ALA A 28 -10.07 -0.07 2.18
C ALA A 28 -10.83 0.75 1.12
N CYS A 29 -10.11 1.44 0.24
CA CYS A 29 -10.71 2.20 -0.86
C CYS A 29 -11.34 1.28 -1.92
N ALA A 30 -10.73 0.14 -2.22
CA ALA A 30 -11.28 -0.84 -3.15
C ALA A 30 -12.59 -1.44 -2.60
N GLU A 31 -12.57 -1.91 -1.36
CA GLU A 31 -13.75 -2.46 -0.66
C GLU A 31 -14.91 -1.46 -0.60
N GLU A 32 -14.63 -0.18 -0.38
CA GLU A 32 -15.65 0.85 -0.44
C GLU A 32 -16.15 1.07 -1.87
N CYS A 33 -15.24 1.20 -2.85
CA CYS A 33 -15.61 1.46 -4.25
C CYS A 33 -16.45 0.33 -4.88
N GLU A 34 -16.22 -0.93 -4.51
CA GLU A 34 -17.00 -2.09 -4.99
C GLU A 34 -18.49 -2.02 -4.60
N GLN A 35 -18.85 -1.22 -3.60
CA GLN A 35 -20.23 -1.04 -3.15
C GLN A 35 -21.02 -0.01 -3.98
N HIS A 36 -20.37 0.71 -4.91
CA HIS A 36 -20.99 1.78 -5.68
C HIS A 36 -21.12 1.41 -7.17
N ASP A 37 -22.34 1.46 -7.71
CA ASP A 37 -22.66 1.19 -9.12
C ASP A 37 -22.41 2.43 -10.01
N HIS A 38 -21.16 2.86 -10.06
CA HIS A 38 -20.68 3.96 -10.89
C HIS A 38 -19.41 3.55 -11.64
N ASP A 39 -19.32 3.87 -12.93
CA ASP A 39 -18.18 3.53 -13.80
C ASP A 39 -16.82 3.89 -13.17
N HIS A 40 -16.73 5.07 -12.53
CA HIS A 40 -15.52 5.50 -11.85
C HIS A 40 -15.16 4.61 -10.65
N CYS A 41 -16.14 4.26 -9.81
CA CYS A 41 -15.93 3.44 -8.62
C CYS A 41 -15.52 2.02 -9.00
N LEU A 42 -16.16 1.42 -10.01
CA LEU A 42 -15.77 0.10 -10.52
C LEU A 42 -14.35 0.11 -11.10
N ALA A 43 -14.00 1.14 -11.87
CA ALA A 43 -12.63 1.30 -12.39
C ALA A 43 -11.60 1.52 -11.26
N CYS A 44 -11.96 2.25 -10.21
CA CYS A 44 -11.13 2.46 -9.04
C CYS A 44 -10.86 1.14 -8.30
N ALA A 45 -11.93 0.38 -8.01
CA ALA A 45 -11.85 -0.94 -7.38
C ALA A 45 -10.99 -1.94 -8.19
N GLU A 46 -11.01 -1.85 -9.53
CA GLU A 46 -10.17 -2.72 -10.39
C GLU A 46 -8.66 -2.43 -10.25
N VAL A 47 -8.27 -1.16 -10.09
CA VAL A 47 -6.85 -0.76 -10.12
C VAL A 47 -6.17 -0.78 -8.75
N LEU A 48 -6.92 -0.50 -7.68
CA LEU A 48 -6.39 -0.39 -6.32
C LEU A 48 -5.70 -1.66 -5.80
N PRO A 49 -6.18 -2.90 -6.09
CA PRO A 49 -5.47 -4.12 -5.68
C PRO A 49 -4.04 -4.21 -6.23
N ARG A 50 -3.79 -3.71 -7.46
CA ARG A 50 -2.44 -3.68 -8.05
C ARG A 50 -1.54 -2.66 -7.34
N CYS A 51 -2.11 -1.54 -6.88
CA CYS A 51 -1.39 -0.55 -6.08
C CYS A 51 -0.98 -1.15 -4.74
N ALA A 52 -1.93 -1.78 -4.02
CA ALA A 52 -1.66 -2.45 -2.75
C ALA A 52 -0.59 -3.55 -2.87
N GLU A 53 -0.65 -4.37 -3.93
CA GLU A 53 0.37 -5.39 -4.21
C GLU A 53 1.75 -4.77 -4.44
N THR A 54 1.82 -3.69 -5.25
CA THR A 54 3.08 -2.99 -5.51
C THR A 54 3.69 -2.44 -4.23
N CYS A 55 2.88 -1.79 -3.38
CA CYS A 55 3.31 -1.26 -2.09
C CYS A 55 3.78 -2.37 -1.14
N ARG A 56 3.09 -3.52 -1.07
CA ARG A 56 3.53 -4.66 -0.26
C ARG A 56 4.81 -5.31 -0.75
N ASN A 57 5.10 -5.27 -2.04
CA ASN A 57 6.35 -5.78 -2.59
C ASN A 57 7.56 -4.86 -2.30
N MET A 58 7.30 -3.62 -1.85
CA MET A 58 8.32 -2.64 -1.48
C MET A 58 8.64 -2.63 0.01
N ALA A 59 7.78 -3.21 0.84
CA ALA A 59 7.89 -3.30 2.30
C ALA A 59 8.51 -4.64 2.75
#